data_AF-A0A837IMF0-F1
#
_entry.id   AF-A0A837IMF0-F1
#
_cell.length_a   1.000
_cell.length_b   1.000
_cell.length_c   1.000
_cell.angle_alpha   90.00
_cell.angle_beta   90.00
_cell.angle_gamma   90.00
#
_symmetry.space_group_name_H-M   'P 1'
#
loop_
_entity.id
_entity.type
_entity.pdbx_description
1 polymer ?
#
loop_
_entity_poly.entity_id
_entity_poly.type
_entity_poly.pdbx_seq_one_letter_code
_entity_poly.pdbx_strand_id
1 'polypeptide(L)' 'MNLNKLPRIITRPKKRVGRGMGSGKGSHTAGRGTKGQKARGKVSILYEGTKTKKSLVKRIPMLRGKGKFKAKVKPGTY' A
#
# COMPACT_ATOMS: atom_id res chain seq x y z
N MET A 1 -11.48 -35.24 -10.13
CA MET A 1 -11.12 -34.55 -8.88
C MET A 1 -12.35 -34.47 -7.98
N ASN A 2 -12.27 -34.96 -6.74
CA ASN A 2 -13.40 -34.96 -5.80
C ASN A 2 -13.41 -33.67 -4.96
N LEU A 3 -14.46 -32.86 -5.11
CA LEU A 3 -14.63 -31.56 -4.45
C LEU A 3 -14.59 -31.64 -2.92
N ASN A 4 -15.05 -32.75 -2.34
CA ASN A 4 -15.17 -32.92 -0.89
C ASN A 4 -13.84 -33.23 -0.18
N LYS A 5 -12.75 -33.43 -0.93
CA LYS A 5 -11.43 -33.80 -0.40
C LYS A 5 -10.39 -32.68 -0.56
N LEU A 6 -10.82 -31.47 -0.91
CA LEU A 6 -9.94 -30.33 -1.07
C LEU A 6 -9.43 -29.85 0.32
N PRO A 7 -8.12 -29.62 0.49
CA PRO A 7 -7.57 -29.13 1.75
C PRO A 7 -8.04 -27.70 2.04
N ARG A 8 -8.32 -27.41 3.31
CA ARG A 8 -8.73 -26.06 3.73
C ARG A 8 -7.54 -25.11 3.67
N ILE A 9 -7.58 -24.16 2.74
CA ILE A 9 -6.62 -23.04 2.67
C ILE A 9 -7.07 -22.01 3.72
N ILE A 10 -6.65 -22.18 4.97
CA ILE A 10 -7.13 -21.34 6.08
C ILE A 10 -6.52 -19.94 6.00
N THR A 11 -7.28 -18.98 5.50
CA THR A 11 -6.94 -17.55 5.61
C THR A 11 -7.73 -16.89 6.73
N ARG A 12 -7.09 -16.02 7.52
CA ARG A 12 -7.79 -15.25 8.57
C ARG A 12 -8.81 -14.28 7.94
N PRO A 13 -10.04 -14.21 8.45
CA PRO A 13 -11.05 -13.31 7.91
C PRO A 13 -10.69 -11.83 8.18
N LYS A 14 -11.02 -10.96 7.23
CA LYS A 14 -10.80 -9.51 7.37
C LYS A 14 -11.77 -8.89 8.38
N LYS A 15 -11.26 -8.03 9.27
CA LYS A 15 -12.12 -7.23 10.16
C LYS A 15 -12.94 -6.21 9.37
N ARG A 16 -14.25 -6.18 9.61
CA ARG A 16 -15.17 -5.18 9.04
C ARG A 16 -15.14 -3.91 9.88
N VAL A 17 -14.82 -2.78 9.25
CA VAL A 17 -14.71 -1.48 9.93
C VAL A 17 -16.12 -0.94 10.25
N GLY A 18 -16.30 -0.29 11.39
CA GLY A 18 -17.58 0.35 11.75
C GLY A 18 -18.68 -0.61 12.22
N ARG A 19 -18.33 -1.77 12.79
CA ARG A 19 -19.29 -2.78 13.29
C ARG A 19 -19.29 -2.89 14.82
N GLY A 20 -19.44 -1.74 15.49
CA GLY A 20 -19.50 -1.65 16.96
C GLY A 20 -18.16 -1.83 17.68
N MET A 21 -18.13 -1.45 18.95
CA MET A 21 -16.92 -1.36 19.79
C MET A 21 -16.22 -2.71 19.98
N GLY A 22 -16.98 -3.78 20.20
CA GLY A 22 -16.45 -5.14 20.34
C GLY A 22 -15.73 -5.68 19.10
N SER A 23 -15.90 -5.05 17.93
CA SER A 23 -15.19 -5.46 16.71
C SER A 23 -13.72 -4.99 16.67
N GLY A 24 -13.30 -4.10 17.57
CA GLY A 24 -11.92 -3.56 17.63
C GLY A 24 -11.51 -2.67 16.45
N LYS A 25 -12.43 -2.40 15.51
CA LYS A 25 -12.29 -1.49 14.36
C LYS A 25 -13.58 -0.68 14.11
N GLY A 26 -14.46 -0.61 15.10
CA GLY A 26 -15.72 0.12 15.03
C GLY A 26 -15.95 0.88 16.33
N SER A 27 -15.93 2.20 16.27
CA SER A 27 -16.43 3.13 17.29
C SER A 27 -16.65 4.45 16.54
N HIS A 28 -16.87 5.57 17.23
CA HIS A 28 -17.17 6.87 16.63
C HIS A 28 -16.19 7.31 15.53
N THR A 29 -14.95 6.83 15.55
CA THR A 29 -13.90 7.25 14.61
C THR A 29 -13.41 6.17 13.65
N ALA A 30 -13.91 4.93 13.77
CA ALA A 30 -13.53 3.80 12.90
C ALA A 30 -12.00 3.64 12.66
N GLY A 31 -11.17 4.05 13.64
CA GLY A 31 -9.70 4.04 13.55
C GLY A 31 -9.07 5.16 12.70
N ARG A 32 -9.86 6.16 12.27
CA ARG A 32 -9.40 7.29 11.44
C ARG A 32 -9.18 8.60 12.23
N GLY A 33 -9.50 8.62 13.52
CA GLY A 33 -9.51 9.84 14.34
C GLY A 33 -10.80 10.66 14.18
N THR A 34 -10.91 11.78 14.89
CA THR A 34 -12.15 12.59 14.95
C THR A 34 -12.29 13.59 13.81
N LYS A 35 -11.21 14.31 13.47
CA LYS A 35 -11.22 15.40 12.47
C LYS A 35 -9.91 15.43 11.67
N GLY A 36 -9.86 16.31 10.67
CA GLY A 36 -8.67 16.57 9.83
C GLY A 36 -8.72 15.88 8.47
N GLN A 37 -7.70 16.09 7.65
CA GLN A 37 -7.64 15.55 6.29
C GLN A 37 -7.57 14.01 6.30
N LYS A 38 -6.81 13.41 7.24
CA LYS A 38 -6.67 11.94 7.37
C LYS A 38 -7.95 11.24 7.83
N ALA A 39 -8.86 11.95 8.51
CA ALA A 39 -10.16 11.41 8.90
C ALA A 39 -11.12 11.35 7.70
N ARG A 40 -11.04 12.32 6.79
CA ARG A 40 -11.95 12.48 5.64
C ARG A 40 -11.44 11.86 4.34
N GLY A 41 -10.12 11.79 4.16
CA GLY A 41 -9.51 11.36 2.91
C GLY A 41 -8.09 10.83 3.09
N LYS A 42 -7.43 10.59 1.96
CA LYS A 42 -6.05 10.10 1.90
C LYS A 42 -5.13 11.19 1.37
N VAL A 43 -3.94 11.26 1.94
CA VAL A 43 -2.85 12.13 1.47
C VAL A 43 -1.90 11.26 0.64
N SER A 44 -1.33 11.82 -0.43
CA SER A 44 -0.32 11.11 -1.23
C SER A 44 0.87 10.69 -0.37
N ILE A 45 1.36 9.46 -0.56
CA ILE A 45 2.49 8.89 0.20
C ILE A 45 3.75 9.76 0.07
N LEU A 46 3.94 10.38 -1.09
CA LEU A 46 5.11 11.22 -1.38
C LEU A 46 5.02 12.63 -0.78
N TYR A 47 3.85 13.04 -0.29
CA TYR A 47 3.64 14.40 0.19
C TYR A 47 4.08 14.57 1.64
N GLU A 48 5.11 15.41 1.85
CA GLU A 48 5.68 15.72 3.17
C GLU A 48 5.18 17.06 3.76
N GLY A 49 4.19 17.73 3.13
CA GLY A 49 3.64 18.99 3.64
C GLY A 49 4.12 20.26 2.93
N THR A 50 5.03 20.17 1.95
CA THR A 50 5.52 21.33 1.18
C THR A 50 5.31 21.16 -0.34
N LYS A 51 5.04 22.26 -1.05
CA LYS A 51 4.78 22.26 -2.50
C LYS A 51 6.01 21.92 -3.36
N THR A 52 7.22 22.31 -2.93
CA THR A 52 8.42 22.31 -3.80
C THR A 52 9.44 21.19 -3.49
N LYS A 53 9.38 20.55 -2.32
CA LYS A 53 10.26 19.41 -1.93
C LYS A 53 9.45 18.12 -1.82
N LYS A 54 8.82 17.72 -2.94
CA LYS A 54 7.70 16.76 -3.02
C LYS A 54 8.01 15.27 -2.66
N SER A 55 9.09 14.97 -1.95
CA SER A 55 9.43 13.66 -1.34
C SER A 55 10.95 13.58 -1.13
N LEU A 56 11.40 12.84 -0.12
CA LEU A 56 12.77 12.35 0.02
C LEU A 56 13.37 11.87 -1.31
N VAL A 57 12.58 11.21 -2.16
CA VAL A 57 13.00 10.72 -3.49
C VAL A 57 13.54 11.84 -4.39
N LYS A 58 13.01 13.06 -4.27
CA LYS A 58 13.49 14.23 -5.03
C LYS A 58 14.62 14.98 -4.33
N ARG A 59 14.84 14.74 -3.04
CA ARG A 59 15.92 15.37 -2.26
C ARG A 59 17.24 14.64 -2.45
N ILE A 60 17.20 13.31 -2.66
CA ILE A 60 18.40 12.51 -2.86
C ILE A 60 18.85 12.50 -4.33
N PRO A 61 20.16 12.45 -4.61
CA PRO A 61 20.67 12.29 -5.98
C PRO A 61 20.29 10.92 -6.54
N MET A 62 20.24 10.81 -7.87
CA MET A 62 20.03 9.51 -8.51
C MET A 62 21.26 8.61 -8.35
N LEU A 63 21.02 7.31 -8.23
CA LEU A 63 22.10 6.32 -8.24
C LEU A 63 22.91 6.42 -9.54
N ARG A 64 24.24 6.31 -9.42
CA ARG A 64 25.17 6.35 -10.55
C ARG A 64 24.83 5.23 -11.55
N GLY A 65 24.80 5.56 -12.85
CA GLY A 65 24.50 4.59 -13.91
C GLY A 65 23.02 4.29 -14.14
N LYS A 66 22.11 4.89 -13.36
CA LYS A 66 20.66 4.75 -13.57
C LYS A 66 20.30 5.16 -15.01
N GLY A 67 19.77 4.20 -15.78
CA GLY A 67 19.35 4.39 -17.17
C GLY A 67 20.44 4.22 -18.23
N LYS A 68 21.71 4.05 -17.86
CA LYS A 68 22.83 3.91 -18.81
C LYS A 68 23.24 2.47 -19.10
N PHE A 69 23.02 1.53 -18.17
CA PHE A 69 23.38 0.11 -18.33
C PHE A 69 22.14 -0.77 -18.44
N LYS A 70 21.37 -0.61 -19.52
CA LYS A 70 20.27 -1.55 -19.81
C LYS A 70 20.88 -2.84 -20.36
N ALA A 71 20.50 -3.99 -19.81
CA ALA A 71 20.87 -5.27 -20.38
C ALA A 71 20.33 -5.36 -21.82
N LYS A 72 21.19 -5.67 -22.79
CA LYS A 72 20.73 -5.99 -24.14
C LYS A 72 19.99 -7.32 -24.08
N VAL A 73 18.81 -7.40 -24.69
CA VAL A 73 18.10 -8.67 -24.89
C VAL A 73 19.05 -9.60 -25.66
N LYS A 74 19.25 -10.83 -25.18
CA LYS A 74 20.09 -11.81 -25.90
C LYS A 74 19.47 -12.03 -27.29
N PRO A 75 20.23 -11.83 -28.38
CA PRO A 75 19.77 -12.28 -29.69
C PRO A 75 19.81 -13.81 -29.68
N GLY A 76 18.65 -14.47 -29.74
CA GLY A 76 18.59 -15.93 -29.94
C GLY A 76 17.69 -16.75 -29.02
N THR A 77 16.52 -16.27 -28.61
CA THR A 77 15.41 -17.19 -28.28
C THR A 77 14.37 -17.05 -29.38
N TYR A 78 14.39 -18.00 -30.32
CA TYR A 78 13.24 -18.34 -31.16
C TYR A 78 12.21 -19.06 -30.29
#